data_AF-A0A7C9AFL9-F1
#
_entry.id   AF-A0A7C9AFL9-F1
#
_cell.length_a   1.000
_cell.length_b   1.000
_cell.length_c   1.000
_cell.angle_alpha   90.00
_cell.angle_beta   90.00
_cell.angle_gamma   90.00
#
_symmetry.space_group_name_H-M   'P 1'
#
loop_
_entity.id
_entity.type
_entity.pdbx_description
1 polymer ?
#
loop_
_entity_poly.entity_id
_entity_poly.type
_entity_poly.pdbx_seq_one_letter_code
_entity_poly.pdbx_strand_id
1 'polypeptide(L)'
;YCAIFQEDEVIEKDRLIQLWMAQGFLQHPDDELEKVGEEYFYDLLNNSLFQDPVIDRKLGNVVRFKMHDVVHDLARALSINDVSQQVRHLSLLGYEQCGSSLEAGNNFRTLLLSNNSPKLENFSNNMIKYLRALSLGGIRIEELPDSIGELKHLRYLHIRGIT
;
A
#
# COMPACT_ATOMS: atom_id res chain seq x y z
N TYR A 1 -0.18 7.61 5.44
CA TYR A 1 -0.30 6.46 4.52
C TYR A 1 1.01 5.73 4.35
N CYS A 2 2.11 6.40 4.01
CA CYS A 2 3.39 5.73 3.70
C CYS A 2 4.02 4.92 4.85
N ALA A 3 3.58 5.08 6.10
CA ALA A 3 3.94 4.20 7.22
C ALA A 3 3.55 2.72 7.04
N ILE A 4 2.77 2.37 6.00
CA ILE A 4 2.49 0.97 5.65
C ILE A 4 3.69 0.25 5.02
N PHE A 5 4.65 0.99 4.49
CA PHE A 5 5.90 0.42 3.99
C PHE A 5 6.85 0.22 5.15
N GLN A 6 7.75 -0.75 5.06
CA GLN A 6 8.78 -0.92 6.09
C GLN A 6 9.74 0.28 6.10
N GLU A 7 10.39 0.47 7.24
CA GLU A 7 11.52 1.39 7.32
C GLU A 7 12.59 0.93 6.31
N ASP A 8 13.28 1.88 5.68
CA ASP A 8 14.25 1.62 4.61
C ASP A 8 13.73 0.87 3.36
N GLU A 9 12.42 0.59 3.25
CA GLU A 9 11.86 -0.08 2.07
C GLU A 9 12.08 0.78 0.83
N VAL A 10 12.68 0.19 -0.20
CA VAL A 10 12.78 0.81 -1.52
C VAL A 10 11.42 0.65 -2.22
N ILE A 11 10.75 1.78 -2.43
CA ILE A 11 9.39 1.84 -2.96
C ILE A 11 9.46 2.25 -4.44
N GLU A 12 8.69 1.58 -5.29
CA GLU A 12 8.49 1.99 -6.68
C GLU A 12 7.53 3.18 -6.75
N LYS A 13 7.91 4.23 -7.49
CA LYS A 13 7.12 5.47 -7.62
C LYS A 13 5.70 5.18 -8.06
N ASP A 14 5.56 4.45 -9.16
CA ASP A 14 4.27 4.17 -9.77
C ASP A 14 3.38 3.31 -8.86
N ARG A 15 3.99 2.39 -8.08
CA ARG A 15 3.28 1.60 -7.06
C ARG A 15 2.65 2.51 -6.01
N LEU A 16 3.37 3.52 -5.52
CA LEU A 16 2.82 4.46 -4.53
C LEU A 16 1.68 5.31 -5.13
N ILE A 17 1.87 5.81 -6.34
CA ILE A 17 0.85 6.62 -7.05
C ILE A 17 -0.43 5.81 -7.26
N GLN A 18 -0.34 4.58 -7.77
CA GLN A 18 -1.49 3.69 -7.95
C GLN A 18 -2.21 3.38 -6.63
N LEU A 19 -1.46 3.24 -5.54
CA LEU A 19 -2.04 3.05 -4.21
C LEU A 19 -2.80 4.30 -3.75
N TRP A 20 -2.29 5.51 -4.00
CA TRP A 20 -3.01 6.76 -3.71
C TRP A 20 -4.27 6.92 -4.57
N MET A 21 -4.19 6.56 -5.86
CA MET A 21 -5.35 6.52 -6.76
C MET A 21 -6.43 5.58 -6.20
N ALA A 22 -6.05 4.36 -5.80
CA ALA A 22 -6.98 3.38 -5.25
C ALA A 22 -7.67 3.85 -3.95
N GLN A 23 -6.98 4.66 -3.14
CA GLN A 23 -7.57 5.26 -1.95
C GLN A 23 -8.44 6.49 -2.25
N GLY A 24 -8.30 7.08 -3.43
CA GLY A 24 -8.96 8.35 -3.78
C GLY A 24 -8.33 9.55 -3.08
N PHE A 25 -7.01 9.52 -2.85
CA PHE A 25 -6.28 10.64 -2.24
C PHE A 25 -5.94 11.74 -3.25
N LEU A 26 -5.89 11.40 -4.53
CA LEU A 26 -5.61 12.36 -5.60
C LEU A 26 -6.91 13.08 -5.96
N GLN A 27 -6.90 14.41 -5.87
CA GLN A 27 -8.07 15.25 -6.11
C GLN A 27 -7.85 16.14 -7.32
N HIS A 28 -8.38 15.73 -8.47
CA HIS A 28 -8.57 16.61 -9.63
C HIS A 28 -9.50 15.88 -10.61
N PRO A 29 -10.80 16.27 -10.73
CA PRO A 29 -11.78 15.52 -11.49
C PRO A 29 -11.56 15.56 -13.01
N ASP A 30 -10.84 16.57 -13.50
CA ASP A 30 -10.64 16.82 -14.94
C ASP A 30 -9.24 16.42 -15.45
N ASP A 31 -8.32 16.02 -14.56
CA ASP A 31 -6.94 15.67 -14.93
C ASP A 31 -6.68 14.16 -14.84
N GLU A 32 -5.67 13.72 -15.58
CA GLU A 32 -5.13 12.36 -15.49
C GLU A 32 -4.54 12.14 -14.09
N LEU A 33 -5.13 11.20 -13.33
CA LEU A 33 -4.77 10.95 -11.94
C LEU A 33 -3.29 10.54 -11.78
N GLU A 34 -2.73 9.87 -12.77
CA GLU A 34 -1.31 9.53 -12.82
C GLU A 34 -0.45 10.79 -12.77
N LYS A 35 -0.77 11.81 -13.57
CA LYS A 35 -0.06 13.08 -13.61
C LYS A 35 -0.20 13.84 -12.29
N VAL A 36 -1.40 13.89 -11.72
CA VAL A 36 -1.65 14.48 -10.39
C VAL A 36 -0.83 13.76 -9.32
N GLY A 37 -0.74 12.43 -9.42
CA GLY A 37 0.08 11.61 -8.54
C GLY A 37 1.58 11.89 -8.69
N GLU A 38 2.06 12.14 -9.90
CA GLU A 38 3.44 12.55 -10.15
C GLU A 38 3.74 13.92 -9.51
N GLU A 39 2.85 14.89 -9.66
CA GLU A 39 2.99 16.22 -9.05
C GLU A 39 3.10 16.10 -7.52
N TYR A 40 2.18 15.37 -6.89
CA TYR A 40 2.22 15.12 -5.44
C TYR A 40 3.50 14.39 -5.01
N PHE A 41 3.96 13.42 -5.81
CA PHE A 41 5.19 12.71 -5.53
C PHE A 41 6.40 13.66 -5.51
N TYR A 42 6.53 14.51 -6.53
CA TYR A 42 7.64 15.45 -6.63
C TYR A 42 7.57 16.54 -5.56
N ASP A 43 6.38 16.99 -5.16
CA ASP A 43 6.23 17.90 -4.02
C ASP A 43 6.76 17.27 -2.73
N LEU A 44 6.39 16.02 -2.44
CA LEU A 44 6.89 15.31 -1.25
C LEU A 44 8.40 15.07 -1.32
N LEU A 45 8.93 14.74 -2.50
CA LEU A 45 10.37 14.58 -2.71
C LEU A 45 11.13 15.90 -2.49
N ASN A 46 10.64 17.01 -3.07
CA ASN A 46 11.25 18.33 -2.95
C ASN A 46 11.19 18.87 -1.51
N ASN A 47 10.22 18.43 -0.71
CA ASN A 47 10.13 18.74 0.72
C ASN A 47 10.93 17.77 1.61
N SER A 48 11.77 16.90 1.03
CA SER A 48 12.61 15.93 1.76
C SER A 48 11.83 14.91 2.60
N LEU A 49 10.56 14.63 2.25
CA LEU A 49 9.80 13.54 2.87
C LEU A 49 10.22 12.17 2.31
N PHE A 50 10.78 12.18 1.11
CA PHE A 50 11.38 11.04 0.44
C PHE A 50 12.88 11.25 0.26
N GLN A 51 13.64 10.16 0.27
CA GLN A 51 15.09 10.14 0.14
C GLN A 51 15.55 9.08 -0.87
N ASP A 52 16.84 9.11 -1.21
CA ASP A 52 17.52 8.17 -2.12
C ASP A 52 16.79 7.93 -3.46
N PRO A 53 16.45 8.97 -4.23
CA PRO A 53 15.78 8.78 -5.51
C PRO A 53 16.70 8.05 -6.50
N VAL A 54 16.20 6.94 -7.02
CA VAL A 54 16.83 6.19 -8.12
C VAL A 54 16.20 6.64 -9.43
N ILE A 55 17.04 7.18 -10.32
CA ILE A 55 16.63 7.73 -11.60
C ILE A 55 16.83 6.70 -12.72
N ASP A 56 15.82 6.53 -13.57
CA ASP A 56 15.95 5.78 -14.81
C ASP A 56 16.87 6.53 -15.79
N ARG A 57 17.95 5.89 -16.21
CA ARG A 57 18.96 6.52 -17.07
C ARG A 57 18.46 6.88 -18.48
N LYS A 58 17.38 6.26 -18.96
CA LYS A 58 16.84 6.49 -20.30
C LYS A 58 15.82 7.63 -20.30
N LEU A 59 14.96 7.68 -19.29
CA LEU A 59 13.86 8.64 -19.21
C LEU A 59 14.14 9.83 -18.31
N GLY A 60 15.15 9.76 -17.43
CA GLY A 60 15.47 10.82 -16.46
C GLY A 60 14.48 10.93 -15.31
N ASN A 61 13.51 10.01 -15.20
CA ASN A 61 12.48 10.01 -14.18
C ASN A 61 12.88 9.18 -12.95
N VAL A 62 12.39 9.59 -11.77
CA VAL A 62 12.54 8.79 -10.56
C VAL A 62 11.68 7.54 -10.67
N VAL A 63 12.28 6.38 -10.50
CA VAL A 63 11.58 5.08 -10.55
C VAL A 63 11.44 4.44 -9.17
N ARG A 64 12.40 4.69 -8.28
CA ARG A 64 12.39 4.19 -6.91
C ARG A 64 12.90 5.24 -5.94
N PHE A 65 12.49 5.13 -4.69
CA PHE A 65 12.85 6.05 -3.61
C PHE A 65 12.63 5.35 -2.26
N LYS A 66 13.02 5.99 -1.18
CA LYS A 66 12.69 5.59 0.19
C LYS A 66 11.91 6.68 0.90
N MET A 67 11.14 6.33 1.92
CA MET A 67 10.65 7.31 2.88
C MET A 67 11.79 7.69 3.83
N HIS A 68 11.91 8.96 4.19
CA HIS A 68 12.91 9.39 5.16
C HIS A 68 12.57 8.83 6.55
N ASP A 69 13.55 8.27 7.26
CA ASP A 69 13.34 7.52 8.52
C ASP A 69 12.62 8.34 9.60
N VAL A 70 13.05 9.59 9.83
CA VAL A 70 12.37 10.52 10.74
C VAL A 70 10.89 10.75 10.38
N VAL A 71 10.57 10.85 9.09
CA VAL A 71 9.20 11.04 8.62
C VAL A 71 8.41 9.74 8.78
N HIS A 72 9.07 8.59 8.60
CA HIS A 72 8.50 7.27 8.82
C HIS A 72 8.10 7.06 10.28
N ASP A 73 9.01 7.37 11.22
CA ASP A 73 8.76 7.32 12.66
C ASP A 73 7.60 8.23 13.08
N LEU A 74 7.57 9.47 12.56
CA LEU A 74 6.47 10.38 12.80
C LEU A 74 5.14 9.81 12.28
N ALA A 75 5.13 9.29 11.05
CA ALA A 75 3.93 8.72 10.46
C ALA A 75 3.44 7.48 11.23
N ARG A 76 4.36 6.66 11.75
CA ARG A 76 4.03 5.50 12.60
C ARG A 76 3.46 5.94 13.94
N ALA A 77 4.07 6.92 14.61
CA ALA A 77 3.57 7.45 15.87
C ALA A 77 2.15 8.03 15.73
N LEU A 78 1.89 8.77 14.65
CA LEU A 78 0.56 9.30 14.34
C LEU A 78 -0.45 8.19 14.01
N SER A 79 -0.01 7.08 13.40
CA SER A 79 -0.89 5.95 13.11
C SER A 79 -1.32 5.15 14.33
N ILE A 80 -0.49 5.11 15.38
CA ILE A 80 -0.76 4.41 16.65
C ILE A 80 -1.61 5.28 17.59
N ASN A 81 -1.37 6.60 17.59
CA ASN A 81 -2.05 7.55 18.47
C ASN A 81 -3.46 7.93 18.01
N ASP A 82 -3.90 7.48 16.84
CA ASP A 82 -5.32 7.55 16.44
C ASP A 82 -6.08 6.37 17.08
N VAL A 83 -6.20 6.40 18.41
CA VAL A 83 -6.80 5.36 19.28
C VAL A 83 -8.31 5.14 19.03
N SER A 84 -8.86 5.71 17.95
CA SER A 84 -10.28 5.69 17.61
C SER A 84 -10.63 4.90 16.35
N GLN A 85 -9.67 4.44 15.53
CA GLN A 85 -10.00 3.85 14.23
C GLN A 85 -9.41 2.46 14.02
N GLN A 86 -10.32 1.50 13.79
CA GLN A 86 -10.10 0.26 13.04
C GLN A 86 -8.95 0.42 12.05
N VAL A 87 -7.94 -0.46 12.13
CA VAL A 87 -6.78 -0.40 11.24
C VAL A 87 -7.28 -0.54 9.80
N ARG A 88 -7.23 0.55 9.01
CA ARG A 88 -7.71 0.54 7.61
C ARG A 88 -6.63 0.14 6.62
N HIS A 89 -5.36 0.25 6.98
CA HIS A 89 -4.26 -0.08 6.10
C HIS A 89 -3.30 -1.00 6.83
N LEU A 90 -3.22 -2.24 6.38
CA LEU A 90 -2.37 -3.27 6.97
C LEU A 90 -1.32 -3.71 5.95
N SER A 91 -0.08 -3.78 6.40
CA SER A 91 1.03 -4.33 5.65
C SER A 91 1.69 -5.42 6.47
N LEU A 92 1.74 -6.62 5.90
CA LEU A 92 2.41 -7.81 6.42
C LEU A 92 3.64 -8.14 5.57
N LEU A 93 4.18 -7.13 4.88
CA LEU A 93 5.48 -7.22 4.21
C LEU A 93 6.57 -7.22 5.29
N GLY A 94 7.39 -8.28 5.34
CA GLY A 94 8.62 -8.35 6.14
C GLY A 94 8.48 -8.52 7.67
N TYR A 95 7.28 -8.55 8.23
CA TYR A 95 7.10 -8.86 9.65
C TYR A 95 7.08 -10.38 9.91
N GLU A 96 7.96 -10.87 10.80
CA GLU A 96 7.96 -12.28 11.24
C GLU A 96 6.79 -12.65 12.15
N GLN A 97 6.09 -11.67 12.74
CA GLN A 97 4.83 -11.87 13.45
C GLN A 97 4.27 -10.48 13.79
N CYS A 98 3.22 -10.04 13.09
CA CYS A 98 2.38 -8.99 13.66
C CYS A 98 1.34 -9.68 14.54
N GLY A 99 1.62 -9.72 15.85
CA GLY A 99 0.71 -10.25 16.88
C GLY A 99 -0.46 -9.33 17.22
N SER A 100 -0.73 -8.29 16.41
CA SER A 100 -2.01 -7.59 16.51
C SER A 100 -3.09 -8.49 15.90
N SER A 101 -3.89 -9.05 16.79
CA SER A 101 -5.06 -9.86 16.48
C SER A 101 -5.80 -9.26 15.28
N LEU A 102 -5.96 -10.04 14.21
CA LEU A 102 -6.89 -9.76 13.12
C LEU A 102 -8.30 -9.86 13.69
N GLU A 103 -8.68 -8.87 14.50
CA GLU A 103 -9.95 -8.89 15.20
C GLU A 103 -11.09 -8.72 14.20
N ALA A 104 -12.15 -9.49 14.43
CA ALA A 104 -13.41 -9.33 13.74
C ALA A 104 -13.94 -7.90 13.98
N GLY A 105 -13.81 -7.04 12.96
CA GLY A 105 -14.21 -5.63 13.05
C GLY A 105 -13.38 -4.67 12.21
N ASN A 106 -12.22 -5.10 11.70
CA ASN A 106 -11.37 -4.24 10.89
C ASN A 106 -11.89 -4.12 9.44
N ASN A 107 -12.27 -2.91 9.04
CA ASN A 107 -12.69 -2.59 7.67
C ASN A 107 -11.48 -2.15 6.83
N PHE A 108 -10.65 -3.12 6.41
CA PHE A 108 -9.43 -2.82 5.68
C PHE A 108 -9.74 -2.22 4.31
N ARG A 109 -9.01 -1.15 3.97
CA ARG A 109 -8.95 -0.50 2.65
C ARG A 109 -7.66 -0.84 1.91
N THR A 110 -6.58 -1.16 2.62
CA THR A 110 -5.32 -1.67 2.05
C THR A 110 -4.87 -2.92 2.79
N LEU A 111 -4.55 -3.99 2.04
CA LEU A 111 -3.88 -5.19 2.52
C LEU A 111 -2.66 -5.48 1.64
N LEU A 112 -1.46 -5.46 2.23
CA LEU A 112 -0.22 -5.87 1.57
C LEU A 112 0.28 -7.17 2.22
N LEU A 113 0.26 -8.27 1.48
CA LEU A 113 0.53 -9.61 1.96
C LEU A 113 1.85 -10.18 1.42
N SER A 114 2.49 -11.06 2.20
CA SER A 114 3.74 -11.77 1.89
C SER A 114 3.62 -13.28 2.10
N ASN A 115 4.59 -14.09 1.69
CA ASN A 115 4.55 -15.56 1.82
C ASN A 115 4.29 -16.05 3.26
N ASN A 116 4.68 -15.27 4.28
CA ASN A 116 4.50 -15.62 5.68
C ASN A 116 3.18 -15.09 6.28
N SER A 117 2.37 -14.39 5.49
CA SER A 117 1.10 -13.85 5.94
C SER A 117 -0.03 -14.90 5.90
N PRO A 118 -1.05 -14.80 6.76
CA PRO A 118 -2.19 -15.70 6.72
C PRO A 118 -2.83 -15.67 5.32
N LYS A 119 -3.28 -16.84 4.85
CA LYS A 119 -3.98 -16.96 3.57
C LYS A 119 -5.18 -16.01 3.53
N LEU A 120 -5.51 -15.49 2.35
CA LEU A 120 -6.66 -14.60 2.18
C LEU A 120 -7.97 -15.23 2.69
N GLU A 121 -8.10 -16.55 2.55
CA GLU A 121 -9.22 -17.38 3.06
C GLU A 121 -9.42 -17.28 4.57
N ASN A 122 -8.36 -16.92 5.33
CA ASN A 122 -8.44 -16.75 6.78
C ASN A 122 -9.08 -15.41 7.17
N PHE A 123 -9.24 -14.48 6.22
CA PHE A 123 -9.89 -13.20 6.49
C PHE A 123 -11.40 -13.35 6.32
N SER A 124 -12.17 -13.02 7.36
CA SER A 124 -13.63 -12.99 7.27
C SER A 124 -14.10 -12.00 6.18
N ASN A 125 -15.15 -12.37 5.44
CA ASN A 125 -15.70 -11.57 4.34
C ASN A 125 -16.04 -10.12 4.76
N ASN A 126 -16.41 -9.92 6.02
CA ASN A 126 -16.68 -8.58 6.56
C ASN A 126 -15.44 -7.69 6.59
N MET A 127 -14.24 -8.24 6.80
CA MET A 127 -13.00 -7.46 6.88
C MET A 127 -12.53 -6.93 5.53
N ILE A 128 -12.81 -7.67 4.46
CA ILE A 128 -12.36 -7.36 3.10
C ILE A 128 -13.43 -6.65 2.25
N LYS A 129 -14.65 -6.50 2.76
CA LYS A 129 -15.77 -5.85 2.06
C LYS A 129 -15.44 -4.43 1.57
N TYR A 130 -14.58 -3.71 2.30
CA TYR A 130 -14.19 -2.32 1.99
C TYR A 130 -12.82 -2.18 1.33
N LEU A 131 -12.23 -3.31 0.92
CA LEU A 131 -10.87 -3.34 0.40
C LEU A 131 -10.80 -2.61 -0.94
N ARG A 132 -9.82 -1.70 -1.03
CA ARG A 132 -9.55 -0.91 -2.25
C ARG A 132 -8.21 -1.28 -2.88
N ALA A 133 -7.24 -1.68 -2.07
CA ALA A 133 -5.92 -2.09 -2.53
C ALA A 133 -5.53 -3.43 -1.91
N LEU A 134 -5.22 -4.42 -2.76
CA LEU A 134 -4.72 -5.73 -2.38
C LEU A 134 -3.41 -6.00 -3.10
N SER A 135 -2.35 -6.28 -2.35
CA SER A 135 -1.09 -6.79 -2.90
C SER A 135 -0.83 -8.19 -2.37
N LEU A 136 -0.69 -9.13 -3.30
CA LEU A 136 -0.32 -10.52 -3.08
C LEU A 136 1.08 -10.81 -3.64
N GLY A 137 1.86 -9.79 -3.99
CA GLY A 137 3.13 -9.93 -4.71
C GLY A 137 4.22 -10.74 -3.98
N GLY A 138 4.06 -10.97 -2.68
CA GLY A 138 4.92 -11.86 -1.92
C GLY A 138 4.38 -13.27 -1.76
N ILE A 139 3.21 -13.62 -2.30
CA ILE A 139 2.55 -14.94 -2.19
C ILE A 139 2.64 -15.67 -3.54
N ARG A 140 3.02 -16.94 -3.54
CA ARG A 140 2.86 -17.81 -4.72
C ARG A 140 1.39 -18.22 -4.84
N ILE A 141 0.74 -17.76 -5.90
CA ILE A 141 -0.65 -18.08 -6.21
C ILE A 141 -0.67 -18.88 -7.51
N GLU A 142 -1.32 -20.03 -7.49
CA GLU A 142 -1.54 -20.87 -8.69
C GLU A 142 -2.81 -20.39 -9.41
N GLU A 143 -3.90 -20.17 -8.67
CA GLU A 143 -5.15 -19.63 -9.17
C GLU A 143 -5.70 -18.58 -8.19
N LEU A 144 -6.30 -17.53 -8.74
CA LEU A 144 -6.93 -16.48 -7.94
C LEU A 144 -8.31 -16.96 -7.48
N PRO A 145 -8.64 -16.90 -6.18
CA PRO A 145 -9.92 -17.42 -5.68
C PRO A 145 -11.10 -16.58 -6.19
N ASP A 146 -12.23 -17.23 -6.45
CA ASP A 146 -13.47 -16.58 -6.95
C ASP A 146 -13.95 -15.42 -6.06
N SER A 147 -13.65 -15.49 -4.76
CA SER A 147 -13.96 -14.45 -3.78
C SER A 147 -13.35 -13.09 -4.11
N ILE A 148 -12.30 -13.02 -4.94
CA ILE A 148 -11.75 -11.76 -5.44
C ILE A 148 -12.81 -10.93 -6.18
N GLY A 149 -13.73 -11.60 -6.90
CA GLY A 149 -14.81 -10.95 -7.64
C GLY A 149 -15.85 -10.28 -6.73
N GLU A 150 -15.89 -10.65 -5.46
CA GLU A 150 -16.79 -10.06 -4.47
C GLU A 150 -16.28 -8.72 -3.92
N LEU A 151 -15.01 -8.37 -4.17
CA LEU A 151 -14.37 -7.14 -3.71
C LEU A 151 -14.78 -5.92 -4.55
N LYS A 152 -16.04 -5.50 -4.42
CA LYS A 152 -16.67 -4.42 -5.23
C LYS A 152 -15.92 -3.07 -5.18
N HIS A 153 -15.17 -2.82 -4.11
CA HIS A 153 -14.41 -1.59 -3.93
C HIS A 153 -12.95 -1.69 -4.36
N LEU A 154 -12.49 -2.85 -4.83
CA LEU A 154 -11.10 -3.04 -5.25
C LEU A 154 -10.79 -2.13 -6.45
N ARG A 155 -9.67 -1.42 -6.37
CA ARG A 155 -9.14 -0.49 -7.38
C ARG A 155 -7.66 -0.73 -7.67
N TYR A 156 -6.98 -1.46 -6.80
CA TYR A 156 -5.60 -1.90 -6.99
C TYR A 156 -5.50 -3.39 -6.64
N LEU A 157 -4.99 -4.18 -7.58
CA LEU A 157 -4.65 -5.57 -7.40
C LEU A 157 -3.22 -5.78 -7.92
N HIS A 158 -2.33 -6.21 -7.04
CA HIS A 158 -0.98 -6.60 -7.41
C HIS A 158 -0.77 -8.08 -7.13
N ILE A 159 -0.48 -8.83 -8.18
CA ILE A 159 -0.15 -10.25 -8.15
C ILE A 159 1.22 -10.44 -8.80
N ARG A 160 2.07 -11.27 -8.22
CA ARG A 160 3.31 -11.68 -8.87
C ARG A 160 3.00 -12.90 -9.74
N GLY A 161 3.47 -12.89 -10.98
CA GLY A 161 3.00 -13.76 -12.06
C GLY A 161 2.89 -15.25 -11.71
N ILE A 162 1.77 -15.83 -12.12
CA ILE A 162 1.51 -17.27 -12.22
C ILE A 162 2.40 -17.76 -13.38
N THR A 163 3.43 -18.56 -13.10
CA THR A 163 4.18 -19.29 -14.15
C THR A 163 3.87 -20.76 -14.06
#